data_AF-A0A6C0HRP8-F1
#
_entry.id   AF-A0A6C0HRP8-F1
#
_cell.length_a   1.000
_cell.length_b   1.000
_cell.length_c   1.000
_cell.angle_alpha   90.00
_cell.angle_beta   90.00
_cell.angle_gamma   90.00
#
_symmetry.space_group_name_H-M   'P 1'
#
loop_
_entity.id
_entity.type
_entity.pdbx_description
1 polymer ?
#
loop_
_entity_poly.entity_id
_entity_poly.type
_entity_poly.pdbx_seq_one_letter_code
_entity_poly.pdbx_strand_id
1 'polypeptide(L)'
;MSSFADPTETIDSLISKLSLSLLLLASAILFYEISNRKLSKIPKASIVTLTMILLVLSVAVSICSTYEFYTVIPEYKNCKQNCLYSEQTLWNISVFYCSFATIFILTILYIGYLLLKYY
;
A
#
# COMPACT_ATOMS: atom_id res chain seq x y z
N MET A 1 15.66 -33.92 8.07
CA MET A 1 14.99 -32.74 8.64
C MET A 1 14.25 -32.05 7.51
N SER A 2 12.92 -32.14 7.50
CA SER A 2 12.08 -31.44 6.52
C SER A 2 12.09 -29.94 6.82
N SER A 3 12.62 -29.15 5.89
CA SER A 3 12.53 -27.69 5.92
C SER A 3 11.05 -27.31 5.79
N PHE A 4 10.53 -26.56 6.77
CA PHE A 4 9.17 -26.02 6.72
C PHE A 4 9.11 -24.92 5.66
N ALA A 5 8.01 -24.86 4.92
CA ALA A 5 7.77 -23.75 4.01
C ALA A 5 7.42 -22.51 4.86
N ASP A 6 8.36 -21.57 4.94
CA ASP A 6 8.25 -20.40 5.81
C ASP A 6 7.78 -19.18 4.99
N PRO A 7 6.54 -18.69 5.18
CA PRO A 7 6.04 -17.52 4.47
C PRO A 7 6.57 -16.19 5.06
N THR A 8 7.46 -16.23 6.06
CA THR A 8 7.98 -15.03 6.75
C THR A 8 8.57 -14.01 5.77
N GLU A 9 9.35 -14.43 4.76
CA GLU A 9 9.90 -13.51 3.75
C GLU A 9 8.80 -12.80 2.93
N THR A 10 7.70 -13.50 2.64
CA THR A 10 6.55 -12.91 1.92
C THR A 10 5.82 -11.91 2.82
N ILE A 11 5.68 -12.22 4.11
CA ILE A 11 5.06 -11.32 5.10
C ILE A 11 5.92 -10.07 5.32
N ASP A 12 7.23 -10.19 5.42
CA ASP A 12 8.16 -9.06 5.59
C ASP A 12 8.21 -8.15 4.35
N SER A 13 8.21 -8.76 3.16
CA SER A 13 8.05 -8.03 1.88
C SER A 13 6.75 -7.22 1.85
N LEU A 14 5.66 -7.82 2.34
CA LEU A 14 4.34 -7.21 2.38
C LEU A 14 4.28 -6.02 3.36
N ILE A 15 4.82 -6.19 4.57
CA ILE A 15 4.95 -5.12 5.57
C ILE A 15 5.74 -3.97 4.97
N SER A 16 6.86 -4.27 4.31
CA SER A 16 7.72 -3.26 3.68
C SER A 16 6.98 -2.48 2.59
N LYS A 17 6.18 -3.15 1.74
CA LYS A 17 5.37 -2.51 0.70
C LYS A 17 4.25 -1.65 1.27
N LEU A 18 3.61 -2.09 2.35
CA LEU A 18 2.58 -1.34 3.06
C LEU A 18 3.17 -0.11 3.78
N SER A 19 4.35 -0.25 4.41
CA SER A 19 5.08 0.88 4.97
C SER A 19 5.48 1.89 3.89
N LEU A 20 5.92 1.41 2.72
CA LEU A 20 6.25 2.28 1.59
C LEU A 20 5.02 3.03 1.08
N SER A 21 3.87 2.35 0.92
CA SER A 21 2.64 3.01 0.48
C SER A 21 2.18 4.08 1.49
N LEU A 22 2.26 3.80 2.80
CA LEU A 22 1.97 4.79 3.83
C LEU A 22 2.93 5.98 3.82
N LEU A 23 4.22 5.74 3.57
CA LEU A 23 5.22 6.80 3.46
C LEU A 23 4.93 7.71 2.25
N LEU A 24 4.56 7.12 1.11
CA LEU A 24 4.19 7.88 -0.08
C LEU A 24 2.91 8.70 0.14
N LEU A 25 1.92 8.16 0.86
CA LEU A 25 0.72 8.89 1.25
C LEU A 25 1.05 10.07 2.19
N ALA A 26 1.86 9.84 3.22
CA ALA A 26 2.30 10.89 4.13
C ALA A 26 3.05 12.01 3.38
N SER A 27 3.90 11.62 2.42
CA SER A 27 4.60 12.55 1.54
C SER A 27 3.63 13.36 0.69
N ALA A 28 2.63 12.73 0.07
CA ALA A 28 1.60 13.39 -0.71
C ALA A 28 0.80 14.41 0.12
N ILE A 29 0.45 14.08 1.36
CA ILE A 29 -0.23 15.00 2.30
C ILE A 29 0.68 16.17 2.67
N LEU A 30 1.96 15.93 2.94
CA LEU A 30 2.93 17.00 3.25
C LEU A 30 3.08 17.97 2.08
N PHE A 31 3.20 17.45 0.86
CA PHE A 31 3.27 18.29 -0.35
C PHE A 31 1.98 19.08 -0.56
N TYR A 32 0.81 18.46 -0.34
CA TYR A 32 -0.48 19.16 -0.35
C TYR A 32 -0.49 20.32 0.64
N GLU A 33 -0.09 20.09 1.89
CA GLU A 33 -0.06 21.11 2.93
C GLU A 33 0.91 22.27 2.59
N ILE A 34 2.08 21.94 2.02
CA ILE A 34 3.06 22.93 1.56
C ILE A 34 2.47 23.80 0.42
N SER A 35 1.67 23.22 -0.49
CA SER A 35 1.04 23.98 -1.58
C SER A 35 0.02 25.01 -1.10
N ASN A 36 -0.67 24.70 0.00
CA ASN A 36 -1.69 25.58 0.60
C ASN A 36 -1.10 26.69 1.48
N ARG A 37 0.17 26.60 1.88
CA ARG A 37 0.83 27.68 2.63
C ARG A 37 1.16 28.86 1.71
N LYS A 38 0.62 30.04 2.06
CA LYS A 38 0.80 31.32 1.31
C LYS A 38 2.26 31.75 1.09
N LEU A 39 3.22 31.17 1.81
CA LEU A 39 4.65 31.51 1.78
C LEU A 39 5.54 30.51 1.00
N SER A 40 4.97 29.53 0.31
CA SER A 40 5.76 28.57 -0.46
C SER A 40 6.38 29.24 -1.69
N LYS A 41 7.73 29.21 -1.79
CA LYS A 41 8.50 29.70 -2.95
C LYS A 41 8.43 28.75 -4.16
N ILE A 42 7.75 27.62 -4.03
CA ILE A 42 7.69 26.57 -5.05
C ILE A 42 6.43 26.78 -5.89
N PRO A 43 6.51 26.65 -7.24
CA PRO A 43 5.33 26.76 -8.10
C PRO A 43 4.26 25.72 -7.72
N LYS A 44 3.03 26.19 -7.48
CA LYS A 44 1.88 25.36 -7.09
C LYS A 44 1.62 24.23 -8.08
N ALA A 45 1.74 24.50 -9.39
CA ALA A 45 1.58 23.51 -10.45
C ALA A 45 2.55 22.31 -10.29
N SER A 46 3.82 22.59 -10.00
CA SER A 46 4.84 21.54 -9.81
C SER A 46 4.55 20.67 -8.59
N ILE A 47 4.06 21.27 -7.49
CA ILE A 47 3.68 20.53 -6.29
C ILE A 47 2.46 19.63 -6.57
N VAL A 48 1.43 20.15 -7.24
CA VAL A 48 0.24 19.36 -7.60
C VAL A 48 0.62 18.18 -8.49
N THR A 49 1.47 18.38 -9.50
CA THR A 49 1.96 17.30 -10.37
C THR A 49 2.74 16.25 -9.57
N LEU A 50 3.63 16.68 -8.66
CA LEU A 50 4.40 15.76 -7.83
C LEU A 50 3.50 14.94 -6.91
N THR A 51 2.51 15.57 -6.30
CA THR A 51 1.52 14.89 -5.45
C THR A 51 0.71 13.88 -6.25
N MET A 52 0.26 14.21 -7.47
CA MET A 52 -0.46 13.26 -8.33
C MET A 52 0.40 12.06 -8.72
N ILE A 53 1.68 12.26 -9.04
CA ILE A 53 2.63 11.17 -9.31
C ILE A 53 2.78 10.26 -8.09
N LEU A 54 2.96 10.83 -6.89
CA LEU A 54 3.06 10.08 -5.65
C LEU A 54 1.80 9.27 -5.34
N LEU A 55 0.61 9.82 -5.61
CA LEU A 55 -0.66 9.12 -5.45
C LEU A 55 -0.77 7.93 -6.42
N VAL A 56 -0.41 8.09 -7.69
CA VAL A 56 -0.41 7.00 -8.69
C VAL A 56 0.56 5.88 -8.28
N LEU A 57 1.78 6.24 -7.88
CA LEU A 57 2.78 5.29 -7.38
C LEU A 57 2.26 4.52 -6.15
N SER A 58 1.59 5.20 -5.23
CA SER A 58 1.02 4.59 -4.03
C SER A 58 -0.06 3.55 -4.38
N VAL A 59 -0.92 3.85 -5.35
CA VAL A 59 -1.93 2.91 -5.85
C VAL A 59 -1.28 1.72 -6.54
N ALA A 60 -0.29 1.95 -7.40
CA ALA A 60 0.42 0.88 -8.11
C ALA A 60 1.11 -0.08 -7.13
N VAL A 61 1.83 0.44 -6.13
CA VAL A 61 2.47 -0.37 -5.08
C VAL A 61 1.42 -1.16 -4.29
N SER A 62 0.29 -0.53 -3.94
CA SER A 62 -0.80 -1.21 -3.24
C SER A 62 -1.38 -2.37 -4.05
N ILE A 63 -1.65 -2.17 -5.35
CA ILE A 63 -2.19 -3.22 -6.24
C ILE A 63 -1.20 -4.37 -6.38
N CYS A 64 0.08 -4.08 -6.64
CA CYS A 64 1.12 -5.12 -6.75
C CYS A 64 1.25 -5.94 -5.47
N SER A 65 1.20 -5.27 -4.31
CA SER A 65 1.23 -5.93 -3.00
C SER A 65 0.02 -6.87 -2.81
N THR A 66 -1.19 -6.42 -3.15
CA THR A 66 -2.40 -7.26 -3.09
C THR A 66 -2.37 -8.42 -4.10
N TYR A 67 -1.78 -8.23 -5.27
CA TYR A 67 -1.65 -9.29 -6.28
C TYR A 67 -0.69 -10.40 -5.86
N GLU A 68 0.48 -10.05 -5.33
CA GLU A 68 1.42 -11.04 -4.75
C GLU A 68 0.75 -11.81 -3.62
N PHE A 69 -0.03 -11.12 -2.79
CA PHE A 69 -0.78 -11.74 -1.73
C PHE A 69 -1.80 -12.78 -2.25
N TYR A 70 -2.53 -12.45 -3.32
CA TYR A 70 -3.52 -13.36 -3.93
C TYR A 70 -2.88 -14.57 -4.64
N THR A 71 -1.66 -14.41 -5.16
CA THR A 71 -0.97 -15.44 -5.95
C THR A 71 -0.10 -16.36 -5.10
N VAL A 72 0.57 -15.85 -4.07
CA VAL A 72 1.55 -16.59 -3.27
C VAL A 72 0.89 -17.39 -2.13
N ILE A 73 -0.14 -16.85 -1.47
CA ILE A 73 -0.81 -17.55 -0.35
C ILE A 73 -1.56 -18.84 -0.70
N PRO A 74 -2.22 -18.98 -1.87
CA PRO A 74 -2.80 -20.27 -2.23
C PRO A 74 -1.76 -21.38 -2.43
N GLU A 75 -0.48 -21.06 -2.69
CA GLU A 75 0.59 -22.06 -2.73
C GLU A 75 0.85 -22.64 -1.33
N TYR A 76 0.80 -21.81 -0.28
CA TYR A 76 0.91 -22.25 1.11
C TYR A 76 -0.34 -22.98 1.62
N LYS A 77 -1.52 -22.71 1.03
CA LYS A 77 -2.78 -23.38 1.38
C LYS A 77 -2.77 -24.89 1.07
N ASN A 78 -1.94 -25.33 0.12
CA ASN A 78 -1.77 -26.75 -0.22
C ASN A 78 -0.75 -27.48 0.66
N CYS A 79 -0.05 -26.77 1.56
CA CYS A 79 0.97 -27.35 2.42
C CYS A 79 0.34 -27.97 3.69
N LYS A 80 -0.44 -29.05 3.52
CA LYS A 80 -1.23 -29.70 4.58
C LYS A 80 -0.43 -30.33 5.75
N GLN A 81 0.89 -30.49 5.63
CA GLN A 81 1.69 -31.23 6.62
C GLN A 81 2.90 -30.48 7.20
N ASN A 82 3.36 -29.37 6.59
CA ASN A 82 4.58 -28.64 7.02
C ASN A 82 4.45 -27.11 6.89
N CYS A 83 3.29 -26.54 7.23
CA CYS A 83 3.09 -25.09 7.26
C CYS A 83 3.27 -24.54 8.69
N LEU A 84 4.06 -23.47 8.81
CA LEU A 84 4.30 -22.74 10.06
C LEU A 84 3.06 -21.94 10.53
N TYR A 85 2.19 -21.57 9.59
CA TYR A 85 0.97 -20.81 9.84
C TYR A 85 -0.29 -21.62 9.49
N SER A 86 -1.33 -21.50 10.32
CA SER A 86 -2.64 -22.12 10.04
C SER A 86 -3.35 -21.42 8.87
N GLU A 87 -4.17 -22.14 8.10
CA GLU A 87 -4.99 -21.56 7.01
C GLU A 87 -5.85 -20.38 7.49
N GLN A 88 -6.34 -20.45 8.72
CA GLN A 88 -7.17 -19.40 9.32
C GLN A 88 -6.36 -18.13 9.62
N THR A 89 -5.09 -18.27 10.01
CA THR A 89 -4.18 -17.12 10.21
C THR A 89 -3.89 -16.44 8.87
N LEU A 90 -3.59 -17.22 7.83
CA LEU A 90 -3.36 -16.71 6.47
C LEU A 90 -4.60 -15.98 5.94
N TRP A 91 -5.80 -16.53 6.15
CA TRP A 91 -7.05 -15.90 5.73
C TRP A 91 -7.34 -14.58 6.48
N ASN A 92 -7.15 -14.54 7.80
CA ASN A 92 -7.32 -13.30 8.56
C ASN A 92 -6.35 -12.20 8.12
N ILE A 93 -5.09 -12.56 7.87
CA ILE A 93 -4.09 -11.63 7.32
C ILE A 93 -4.58 -11.13 5.95
N SER A 94 -5.14 -12.01 5.11
CA SER A 94 -5.70 -11.65 3.81
C SER A 94 -6.78 -10.58 3.88
N VAL A 95 -7.75 -10.79 4.76
CA VAL A 95 -8.87 -9.88 4.93
C VAL A 95 -8.38 -8.54 5.48
N PHE A 96 -7.44 -8.55 6.42
CA PHE A 96 -6.84 -7.33 6.96
C PHE A 96 -6.14 -6.51 5.88
N TYR A 97 -5.28 -7.13 5.07
CA TYR A 97 -4.56 -6.42 4.01
C TYR A 97 -5.48 -5.91 2.88
N CYS A 98 -6.47 -6.70 2.46
CA CYS A 98 -7.44 -6.26 1.46
C CYS A 98 -8.30 -5.08 1.94
N SER A 99 -8.78 -5.14 3.19
CA SER A 99 -9.56 -4.04 3.77
C SER A 99 -8.73 -2.77 3.91
N PHE A 100 -7.47 -2.90 4.36
CA PHE A 100 -6.55 -1.77 4.45
C PHE A 100 -6.25 -1.16 3.08
N ALA A 101 -5.93 -1.99 2.08
CA ALA A 101 -5.69 -1.53 0.71
C ALA A 101 -6.90 -0.78 0.12
N THR A 102 -8.12 -1.26 0.39
CA THR A 102 -9.35 -0.61 -0.08
C THR A 102 -9.51 0.77 0.55
N ILE A 103 -9.36 0.89 1.88
CA ILE A 103 -9.45 2.17 2.60
C ILE A 103 -8.34 3.13 2.11
N PHE A 104 -7.15 2.60 1.87
CA PHE A 104 -6.01 3.36 1.38
C PHE A 104 -6.26 3.95 -0.01
N ILE A 105 -6.78 3.16 -0.95
CA ILE A 105 -7.15 3.63 -2.29
C ILE A 105 -8.26 4.69 -2.21
N LEU A 106 -9.27 4.50 -1.38
CA LEU A 106 -10.33 5.50 -1.18
C LEU A 106 -9.77 6.82 -0.64
N THR A 107 -8.83 6.75 0.30
CA THR A 107 -8.16 7.93 0.86
C THR A 107 -7.36 8.66 -0.21
N ILE A 108 -6.62 7.92 -1.06
CA ILE A 108 -5.88 8.49 -2.19
C ILE A 108 -6.81 9.16 -3.19
N LEU A 109 -7.90 8.50 -3.57
CA LEU A 109 -8.90 9.06 -4.49
C LEU A 109 -9.52 10.34 -3.93
N TYR A 110 -9.79 10.37 -2.62
CA TYR A 110 -10.31 11.55 -1.95
C TYR A 110 -9.32 12.73 -1.98
N ILE A 111 -8.04 12.48 -1.68
CA ILE A 111 -6.98 13.50 -1.76
C ILE A 111 -6.81 13.99 -3.21
N GLY A 112 -6.79 13.08 -4.18
CA GLY A 112 -6.71 13.41 -5.60
C GLY A 112 -7.90 14.25 -6.08
N TYR A 113 -9.11 13.94 -5.63
CA TYR A 113 -10.30 14.73 -5.90
C TYR A 113 -10.22 16.13 -5.30
N LEU A 114 -9.76 16.26 -4.04
CA LEU A 114 -9.55 17.57 -3.42
C LEU A 114 -8.52 18.40 -4.20
N LEU A 115 -7.43 17.78 -4.66
CA LEU A 115 -6.45 18.45 -5.51
C LEU A 115 -7.09 18.98 -6.81
N LEU A 116 -7.83 18.15 -7.54
CA LEU A 116 -8.47 18.54 -8.80
C LEU A 116 -9.58 19.59 -8.66
N LYS A 117 -10.25 19.64 -7.50
CA LYS A 117 -11.35 20.59 -7.27
C LYS A 117 -10.87 21.97 -6.83
N TYR A 118 -9.79 22.02 -6.04
CA TYR A 118 -9.32 23.25 -5.41
C TYR A 118 -8.10 23.88 -6.13
N TYR A 119 -7.56 23.21 -7.17
CA TYR A 119 -6.46 23.68 -8.02
C TYR A 119 -6.74 23.39 -9.49
#